data_AF-A0A7W4H207-F1
#
_entry.id   AF-A0A7W4H207-F1
#
_cell.length_a   1.000
_cell.length_b   1.000
_cell.length_c   1.000
_cell.angle_alpha   90.00
_cell.angle_beta   90.00
_cell.angle_gamma   90.00
#
_symmetry.space_group_name_H-M   'P 1'
#
loop_
_entity.id
_entity.type
_entity.pdbx_description
1 polymer ?
#
loop_
_entity_poly.entity_id
_entity_poly.type
_entity_poly.pdbx_seq_one_letter_code
_entity_poly.pdbx_strand_id
1 'polypeptide(L)'
;MTAATLPLRGLAAREPVSLDELNRTAALLTRVDRKYVLTSAEADAFVLGLPREARVLEIDGRRRFGYLSTYFDTAGLDCFLGTAHRRRHRFKVRTRRYVDTDQQFLEVKTRRGGCTVKRRVAWEQPIRHLDGGAREFVAEALGGDRIRLDEELEPVLDVTYTQYRSVSVV
;
A
#
# COMPACT_ATOMS: atom_id res chain seq x y z
N MET A 1 12.77 -2.24 13.98
CA MET A 1 12.44 -0.80 13.93
C MET A 1 10.95 -0.63 14.17
N THR A 2 10.57 -0.04 15.30
CA THR A 2 9.16 0.17 15.66
C THR A 2 8.74 1.55 15.15
N ALA A 3 7.71 1.61 14.29
CA ALA A 3 7.19 2.90 13.84
C ALA A 3 6.67 3.70 15.05
N ALA A 4 6.97 5.00 15.10
CA ALA A 4 6.47 5.88 16.15
C ALA A 4 4.94 5.80 16.24
N THR A 5 4.41 5.63 17.45
CA THR A 5 2.96 5.53 17.69
C THR A 5 2.40 6.93 17.89
N LEU A 6 1.65 7.42 16.91
CA LEU A 6 0.90 8.67 17.02
C LEU A 6 -0.59 8.33 17.24
N PRO A 7 -1.11 8.46 18.48
CA PRO A 7 -2.54 8.30 18.70
C PRO A 7 -3.28 9.46 18.03
N LEU A 8 -4.24 9.15 17.16
CA LEU A 8 -5.14 10.16 16.57
C LEU A 8 -6.38 10.33 17.44
N ARG A 9 -6.58 11.54 17.96
CA ARG A 9 -7.70 11.89 18.83
C ARG A 9 -9.03 11.81 18.06
N GLY A 10 -10.10 11.43 18.77
CA GLY A 10 -11.46 11.37 18.22
C GLY A 10 -11.77 10.12 17.40
N LEU A 11 -10.77 9.33 17.00
CA LEU A 11 -11.00 8.10 16.23
C LEU A 11 -11.63 6.97 17.06
N ALA A 12 -11.35 6.94 18.38
CA ALA A 12 -11.93 5.97 19.31
C ALA A 12 -13.45 6.15 19.51
N ALA A 13 -13.95 7.38 19.35
CA ALA A 13 -15.37 7.70 19.50
C ALA A 13 -16.21 7.43 18.23
N ARG A 14 -15.57 7.03 17.12
CA ARG A 14 -16.27 6.73 15.87
C ARG A 14 -16.83 5.32 15.88
N GLU A 15 -18.00 5.15 15.26
CA GLU A 15 -18.62 3.85 15.00
C GLU A 15 -17.69 2.97 14.15
N PRO A 16 -17.57 1.66 14.45
CA PRO A 16 -16.72 0.76 13.69
C PRO A 16 -17.36 0.38 12.35
N VAL A 17 -16.53 -0.06 11.41
CA VAL A 17 -16.92 -0.76 10.18
C VAL A 17 -15.99 -1.96 9.98
N SER A 18 -16.54 -3.13 9.65
CA SER A 18 -15.72 -4.31 9.40
C SER A 18 -15.08 -4.29 8.01
N LEU A 19 -14.01 -5.08 7.82
CA LEU A 19 -13.39 -5.22 6.51
C LEU A 19 -14.36 -5.80 5.47
N ASP A 20 -15.18 -6.77 5.88
CA ASP A 20 -16.18 -7.40 4.99
C ASP A 20 -17.27 -6.42 4.59
N GLU A 21 -17.72 -5.57 5.51
CA GLU A 21 -18.68 -4.52 5.20
C GLU A 21 -18.07 -3.50 4.23
N LEU A 22 -16.84 -3.03 4.48
CA LEU A 22 -16.13 -2.12 3.58
C LEU A 22 -15.97 -2.69 2.18
N ASN A 23 -15.59 -3.97 2.07
CA ASN A 23 -15.39 -4.61 0.76
C ASN A 23 -16.70 -4.77 -0.01
N ARG A 24 -17.83 -5.00 0.67
CA ARG A 24 -19.16 -5.07 0.04
C ARG A 24 -19.68 -3.72 -0.42
N THR A 25 -19.55 -2.67 0.40
CA THR A 25 -20.10 -1.34 0.08
C THR A 25 -19.21 -0.52 -0.84
N ALA A 26 -17.89 -0.74 -0.81
CA ALA A 26 -16.91 0.10 -1.48
C ALA A 26 -15.94 -0.71 -2.35
N ALA A 27 -16.48 -1.55 -3.24
CA ALA A 27 -15.70 -2.03 -4.39
C ALA A 27 -15.40 -0.82 -5.30
N LEU A 28 -14.39 -0.03 -4.94
CA LEU A 28 -14.03 1.24 -5.58
C LEU A 28 -13.53 0.98 -7.01
N LEU A 29 -14.45 0.90 -7.98
CA LEU A 29 -14.13 0.67 -9.38
C LEU A 29 -13.37 1.86 -10.00
N THR A 30 -13.51 3.07 -9.45
CA THR A 30 -12.74 4.25 -9.83
C THR A 30 -12.44 5.09 -8.59
N ARG A 31 -11.15 5.43 -8.36
CA ARG A 31 -10.69 6.16 -7.16
C ARG A 31 -9.92 7.41 -7.53
N VAL A 32 -10.24 8.53 -6.88
CA VAL A 32 -9.39 9.73 -6.80
C VAL A 32 -8.62 9.68 -5.48
N ASP A 33 -7.30 9.86 -5.54
CA ASP A 33 -6.41 9.83 -4.37
C ASP A 33 -5.76 11.22 -4.21
N ARG A 34 -5.91 11.82 -3.03
CA ARG A 34 -5.21 13.04 -2.61
C ARG A 34 -4.43 12.74 -1.34
N LYS A 35 -3.18 13.19 -1.29
CA LYS A 35 -2.27 12.97 -0.16
C LYS A 35 -1.80 14.30 0.39
N TYR A 36 -1.81 14.42 1.70
CA TYR A 36 -1.38 15.61 2.43
C TYR A 36 -0.34 15.18 3.47
N VAL A 37 0.69 16.01 3.64
CA VAL A 37 1.62 15.90 4.76
C VAL A 37 1.08 16.81 5.84
N LEU A 38 0.83 16.25 7.02
CA LEU A 38 0.25 16.96 8.16
C LEU A 38 1.16 16.79 9.37
N THR A 39 1.20 17.81 10.21
CA THR A 39 1.66 17.69 11.60
C THR A 39 0.67 16.85 12.41
N SER A 40 1.08 16.39 13.59
CA SER A 40 0.19 15.65 14.49
C SER A 40 -1.06 16.46 14.89
N ALA A 41 -0.90 17.77 15.12
CA ALA A 41 -2.01 18.63 15.51
C ALA A 41 -3.03 18.82 14.37
N GLU A 42 -2.56 18.98 13.14
CA GLU A 42 -3.44 19.07 11.96
C GLU A 42 -4.16 17.75 11.70
N ALA A 43 -3.50 16.61 11.90
CA ALA A 43 -4.13 15.30 11.78
C ALA A 43 -5.25 15.09 12.81
N ASP A 44 -5.04 15.49 14.07
CA ASP A 44 -6.06 15.46 15.12
C ASP A 44 -7.25 16.35 14.75
N ALA A 45 -7.00 17.60 14.35
CA ALA A 45 -8.04 18.53 13.93
C ALA A 45 -8.84 17.99 12.74
N PHE A 46 -8.16 17.38 11.76
CA PHE A 46 -8.81 16.75 10.61
C PHE A 46 -9.75 15.62 11.03
N VAL A 47 -9.32 14.72 11.92
CA VAL A 47 -10.14 13.60 12.41
C VAL A 47 -11.37 14.09 13.20
N LEU A 48 -11.20 15.14 14.01
CA LEU A 48 -12.30 15.76 14.75
C LEU A 48 -13.31 16.43 13.81
N GLY A 49 -12.85 16.99 12.69
CA GLY A 49 -13.69 17.62 11.67
C GLY A 49 -14.38 16.65 10.69
N LEU A 50 -14.10 15.34 10.74
CA LEU A 50 -14.78 14.37 9.89
C LEU A 50 -16.30 14.35 10.16
N PRO A 51 -17.15 14.15 9.12
CA PRO A 51 -18.61 14.03 9.27
C PRO A 51 -18.99 13.02 10.34
N ARG A 52 -20.14 13.19 10.99
CA ARG A 52 -20.58 12.31 12.09
C ARG A 52 -20.72 10.85 11.62
N GLU A 53 -21.09 10.67 10.36
CA GLU A 53 -21.29 9.40 9.67
C GLU A 53 -19.97 8.70 9.31
N ALA A 54 -18.82 9.37 9.48
CA ALA A 54 -17.53 8.75 9.27
C ALA A 54 -17.31 7.62 10.29
N ARG A 55 -17.12 6.41 9.77
CA ARG A 55 -16.84 5.18 10.53
C ARG A 55 -15.37 4.81 10.42
N VAL A 56 -14.87 4.06 11.39
CA VAL A 56 -13.46 3.62 11.43
C VAL A 56 -13.36 2.12 11.23
N LEU A 57 -12.41 1.68 10.40
CA LEU A 57 -12.13 0.27 10.23
C LEU A 57 -11.67 -0.34 11.55
N GLU A 58 -12.35 -1.41 11.95
CA GLU A 58 -11.96 -2.24 13.09
C GLU A 58 -11.89 -3.70 12.66
N ILE A 59 -10.79 -4.37 13.02
CA ILE A 59 -10.58 -5.81 12.78
C ILE A 59 -10.05 -6.38 14.09
N ASP A 60 -10.73 -7.39 14.65
CA ASP A 60 -10.35 -8.02 15.93
C ASP A 60 -10.10 -7.01 17.06
N GLY A 61 -10.96 -5.99 17.17
CA GLY A 61 -10.85 -4.90 18.16
C GLY A 61 -9.72 -3.90 17.91
N ARG A 62 -8.98 -4.04 16.80
CA ARG A 62 -7.86 -3.14 16.42
C ARG A 62 -8.32 -2.12 15.39
N ARG A 63 -7.96 -0.86 15.60
CA ARG A 63 -8.20 0.26 14.66
C ARG A 63 -6.93 0.80 14.02
N ARG A 64 -5.77 0.35 14.50
CA ARG A 64 -4.44 0.72 14.04
C ARG A 64 -3.77 -0.50 13.46
N PHE A 65 -3.29 -0.39 12.23
CA PHE A 65 -2.70 -1.51 11.52
C PHE A 65 -1.26 -1.19 11.11
N GLY A 66 -0.33 -2.07 11.46
CA GLY A 66 1.09 -2.00 11.13
C GLY A 66 1.38 -2.55 9.73
N TYR A 67 2.22 -1.84 8.99
CA TYR A 67 2.67 -2.22 7.66
C TYR A 67 4.18 -2.20 7.60
N LEU A 68 4.74 -3.20 6.93
CA LEU A 68 6.11 -3.22 6.46
C LEU A 68 6.09 -3.47 4.96
N SER A 69 6.86 -2.69 4.19
CA SER A 69 7.02 -2.92 2.75
C SER A 69 8.50 -2.81 2.39
N THR A 70 9.02 -3.81 1.68
CA THR A 70 10.35 -3.76 1.06
C THR A 70 10.16 -3.48 -0.42
N TYR A 71 10.76 -2.40 -0.92
CA TYR A 71 10.76 -2.07 -2.34
C TYR A 71 11.99 -2.66 -3.01
N PHE A 72 11.79 -3.11 -4.25
CA PHE A 72 12.86 -3.65 -5.09
C PHE A 72 13.12 -2.72 -6.26
N ASP A 73 14.38 -2.57 -6.63
CA ASP A 73 14.81 -1.78 -7.78
C ASP A 73 16.06 -2.39 -8.43
N THR A 74 16.38 -1.95 -9.65
CA THR A 74 17.61 -2.36 -10.34
C THR A 74 18.81 -1.59 -9.79
N ALA A 75 20.03 -2.03 -10.09
CA ALA A 75 21.23 -1.27 -9.72
C ALA A 75 21.22 0.13 -10.36
N GLY A 76 20.64 0.24 -11.57
CA GLY A 76 20.36 1.50 -12.26
C GLY A 76 19.21 2.36 -11.71
N LEU A 77 18.50 1.93 -10.67
CA LEU A 77 17.35 2.63 -10.06
C LEU A 77 16.17 2.89 -11.02
N ASP A 78 15.86 1.93 -11.89
CA ASP A 78 14.85 2.09 -12.94
C ASP A 78 13.44 2.41 -12.41
N CYS A 79 13.02 1.81 -11.29
CA CYS A 79 11.71 2.06 -10.69
C CYS A 79 11.64 3.50 -10.12
N PHE A 80 12.70 3.91 -9.42
CA PHE A 80 12.83 5.25 -8.86
C PHE A 80 12.87 6.31 -9.97
N LEU A 81 13.81 6.22 -10.90
CA LEU A 81 14.00 7.19 -11.98
C LEU A 81 12.81 7.19 -12.95
N GLY A 82 12.24 6.02 -13.25
CA GLY A 82 11.03 5.89 -14.04
C GLY A 82 9.84 6.61 -13.41
N THR A 83 9.73 6.61 -12.09
CA THR A 83 8.71 7.38 -11.35
C THR A 83 9.03 8.87 -11.32
N ALA A 84 10.25 9.25 -10.94
CA ALA A 84 10.69 10.64 -10.78
C ALA A 84 10.57 11.43 -12.10
N HIS A 85 11.01 10.83 -13.21
CA HIS A 85 10.94 11.43 -14.54
C HIS A 85 9.63 11.14 -15.29
N ARG A 86 8.63 10.55 -14.62
CA ARG A 86 7.30 10.26 -15.17
C ARG A 86 7.35 9.46 -16.49
N ARG A 87 8.30 8.54 -16.64
CA ARG A 87 8.46 7.73 -17.86
C ARG A 87 7.16 6.99 -18.19
N ARG A 88 6.90 6.81 -19.49
CA ARG A 88 5.67 6.19 -20.01
C ARG A 88 5.48 4.78 -19.46
N HIS A 89 6.55 3.99 -19.44
CA HIS A 89 6.61 2.65 -18.90
C HIS A 89 7.34 2.73 -17.57
N ARG A 90 6.58 2.73 -16.48
CA ARG A 90 7.13 2.75 -15.11
C ARG A 90 6.38 1.75 -14.25
N PHE A 91 7.09 1.18 -13.31
CA PHE A 91 6.58 0.15 -12.44
C PHE A 91 7.18 0.29 -11.03
N LYS A 92 6.61 -0.46 -10.10
CA LYS A 92 7.12 -0.64 -8.73
C LYS A 92 6.92 -2.09 -8.34
N VAL A 93 7.93 -2.69 -7.75
CA VAL A 93 7.85 -4.02 -7.14
C VAL A 93 8.08 -3.88 -5.65
N ARG A 94 7.24 -4.55 -4.85
CA ARG A 94 7.40 -4.55 -3.39
C ARG A 94 6.81 -5.79 -2.77
N THR A 95 7.37 -6.20 -1.64
CA THR A 95 6.62 -6.99 -0.67
C THR A 95 5.80 -6.06 0.23
N ARG A 96 4.72 -6.58 0.78
CA ARG A 96 3.93 -5.91 1.81
C ARG A 96 3.48 -6.93 2.84
N ARG A 97 3.92 -6.74 4.08
CA ARG A 97 3.46 -7.48 5.25
C ARG A 97 2.49 -6.64 6.06
N TYR A 98 1.34 -7.24 6.37
CA TYR A 98 0.36 -6.74 7.33
C TYR A 98 0.76 -7.31 8.68
N VAL A 99 1.38 -6.49 9.54
CA VAL A 99 2.07 -6.96 10.75
C VAL A 99 1.10 -7.64 11.73
N ASP A 100 -0.12 -7.14 11.82
CA ASP A 100 -1.12 -7.61 12.79
C ASP A 100 -1.78 -8.94 12.42
N THR A 101 -1.78 -9.31 11.13
CA THR A 101 -2.39 -10.54 10.60
C THR A 101 -1.38 -11.53 10.04
N ASP A 102 -0.09 -11.17 10.08
CA ASP A 102 1.03 -11.86 9.44
C ASP A 102 0.85 -12.19 7.95
N GLN A 103 -0.11 -11.54 7.28
CA GLN A 103 -0.32 -11.74 5.85
C GLN A 103 0.76 -11.01 5.06
N GLN A 104 1.30 -11.67 4.05
CA GLN A 104 2.28 -11.08 3.17
C GLN A 104 1.88 -11.24 1.70
N PHE A 105 2.19 -10.20 0.91
CA PHE A 105 1.93 -10.18 -0.52
C PHE A 105 3.16 -9.67 -1.27
N LEU A 106 3.42 -10.28 -2.43
CA LEU A 106 4.26 -9.69 -3.47
C LEU A 106 3.36 -8.86 -4.38
N GLU A 107 3.68 -7.57 -4.54
CA GLU A 107 2.88 -6.62 -5.29
C GLU A 107 3.69 -5.99 -6.43
N VAL A 108 3.12 -6.02 -7.64
CA VAL A 108 3.63 -5.31 -8.80
C VAL A 108 2.62 -4.25 -9.22
N LYS A 109 3.09 -3.02 -9.35
CA LYS A 109 2.29 -1.89 -9.81
C LYS A 109 2.89 -1.34 -11.09
N THR A 110 2.15 -1.39 -12.17
CA THR A 110 2.56 -0.86 -13.47
C THR A 110 1.73 0.37 -13.84
N ARG A 111 2.29 1.20 -14.71
CA ARG A 111 1.59 2.31 -15.34
C ARG A 111 1.63 2.12 -16.85
N ARG A 112 0.46 2.07 -17.48
CA ARG A 112 0.31 1.94 -18.94
C ARG A 112 -0.88 2.76 -19.45
N GLY A 113 -0.68 3.51 -20.54
CA GLY A 113 -1.75 4.18 -21.30
C GLY A 113 -2.79 4.93 -20.46
N GLY A 114 -2.40 5.87 -19.60
CA GLY A 114 -3.38 6.57 -18.75
C GLY A 114 -3.81 5.82 -17.46
N CYS A 115 -3.70 4.49 -17.42
CA CYS A 115 -4.10 3.66 -16.29
C CYS A 115 -2.93 3.11 -15.45
N THR A 116 -3.26 2.69 -14.22
CA THR A 116 -2.38 1.95 -13.32
C THR A 116 -2.99 0.58 -13.06
N VAL A 117 -2.20 -0.48 -13.23
CA VAL A 117 -2.59 -1.85 -12.91
C VAL A 117 -1.83 -2.28 -11.67
N LYS A 118 -2.53 -2.90 -10.71
CA LYS A 118 -1.91 -3.52 -9.54
C LYS A 118 -2.19 -5.01 -9.59
N ARG A 119 -1.14 -5.82 -9.63
CA ARG A 119 -1.18 -7.26 -9.45
C ARG A 119 -0.59 -7.60 -8.09
N ARG A 120 -1.12 -8.60 -7.41
CA ARG A 120 -0.55 -9.12 -6.17
C ARG A 120 -0.80 -10.61 -6.05
N VAL A 121 0.10 -11.30 -5.38
CA VAL A 121 -0.04 -12.71 -4.98
C VAL A 121 0.28 -12.83 -3.49
N ALA A 122 -0.44 -13.70 -2.79
CA ALA A 122 -0.10 -14.04 -1.40
C ALA A 122 1.27 -14.73 -1.38
N TRP A 123 2.04 -14.49 -0.33
CA TRP A 123 3.35 -15.09 -0.19
C TRP A 123 3.57 -15.55 1.24
N GLU A 124 3.94 -16.80 1.43
CA GLU A 124 3.97 -17.43 2.76
C GLU A 124 5.21 -17.04 3.59
N GLN A 125 6.33 -16.72 2.94
CA GLN A 125 7.60 -16.46 3.61
C GLN A 125 8.18 -15.07 3.28
N PRO A 126 8.89 -14.38 4.19
CA PRO A 126 9.56 -13.13 3.87
C PRO A 126 10.49 -13.25 2.64
N ILE A 127 10.20 -12.48 1.59
CA ILE A 127 11.07 -12.43 0.41
C ILE A 127 12.22 -11.47 0.70
N ARG A 128 13.44 -12.01 0.76
CA ARG A 128 14.68 -11.21 0.84
C ARG A 128 15.24 -10.91 -0.54
N HIS A 129 15.11 -11.86 -1.47
CA HIS A 129 15.53 -11.73 -2.86
C HIS A 129 14.42 -12.27 -3.76
N LEU A 130 14.26 -11.71 -4.96
CA LEU A 130 13.27 -12.19 -5.92
C LEU A 130 13.82 -13.41 -6.66
N ASP A 131 13.60 -14.60 -6.12
CA ASP A 131 14.00 -15.88 -6.70
C ASP A 131 12.79 -16.74 -7.11
N GLY A 132 13.07 -17.79 -7.90
CA GLY A 132 12.09 -18.78 -8.35
C GLY A 132 10.74 -18.18 -8.76
N GLY A 133 9.66 -18.64 -8.13
CA GLY A 133 8.30 -18.20 -8.42
C GLY A 133 8.05 -16.69 -8.19
N ALA A 134 8.81 -16.02 -7.31
CA ALA A 134 8.66 -14.58 -7.10
C ALA A 134 9.17 -13.81 -8.32
N ARG A 135 10.30 -14.25 -8.89
CA ARG A 135 10.86 -13.70 -10.12
C ARG A 135 9.94 -13.94 -11.31
N GLU A 136 9.37 -15.14 -11.41
CA GLU A 136 8.40 -15.49 -12.47
C GLU A 136 7.14 -14.63 -12.39
N PHE A 137 6.55 -14.47 -11.21
CA PHE A 137 5.38 -13.61 -11.01
C PHE A 137 5.65 -12.15 -11.42
N VAL A 138 6.83 -11.62 -11.05
CA VAL A 138 7.22 -10.26 -11.43
C VAL A 138 7.41 -10.15 -12.94
N ALA A 139 8.11 -11.10 -13.56
CA ALA A 139 8.33 -11.12 -15.00
C ALA A 139 7.00 -11.19 -15.78
N GLU A 140 6.06 -12.03 -15.34
CA GLU A 140 4.73 -12.15 -15.94
C GLU A 140 3.94 -10.83 -15.80
N ALA A 141 3.92 -10.25 -14.60
CA ALA A 141 3.22 -9.00 -14.33
C ALA A 141 3.75 -7.84 -15.18
N LEU A 142 5.07 -7.77 -15.41
CA LEU A 142 5.70 -6.74 -16.24
C LEU A 142 5.57 -7.02 -17.74
N GLY A 143 5.72 -8.28 -18.15
CA GLY A 143 5.56 -8.73 -19.53
C GLY A 143 4.16 -8.47 -20.07
N GLY A 144 3.12 -8.67 -19.25
CA GLY A 144 1.73 -8.32 -19.58
C GLY A 144 1.54 -6.83 -19.92
N ASP A 145 2.42 -5.96 -19.42
CA ASP A 145 2.42 -4.52 -19.69
C ASP A 145 3.54 -4.07 -20.64
N ARG A 146 4.24 -5.02 -21.27
CA ARG A 146 5.34 -4.82 -22.24
C ARG A 146 6.52 -4.04 -21.64
N ILE A 147 6.78 -4.25 -20.35
CA ILE A 147 7.97 -3.74 -19.65
C ILE A 147 9.00 -4.86 -19.60
N ARG A 148 10.22 -4.58 -20.06
CA ARG A 148 11.36 -5.50 -19.95
C ARG A 148 12.24 -5.07 -18.78
N LEU A 149 12.72 -6.06 -18.04
CA LEU A 149 13.77 -5.91 -17.04
C LEU A 149 15.07 -6.39 -17.67
N ASP A 150 16.03 -5.49 -17.80
CA ASP A 150 17.36 -5.81 -18.33
C ASP A 150 18.35 -6.14 -17.20
N GLU A 151 18.00 -5.78 -15.96
CA GLU A 151 18.77 -6.01 -14.73
C GLU A 151 17.92 -6.72 -13.66
N GLU A 152 18.59 -7.33 -12.70
CA GLU A 152 17.95 -7.97 -11.56
C GLU A 152 17.42 -6.92 -10.56
N LEU A 153 16.31 -7.25 -9.91
CA LEU A 153 15.68 -6.40 -8.91
C LEU A 153 16.14 -6.83 -7.52
N GLU A 154 16.81 -5.91 -6.82
CA GLU A 154 17.32 -6.12 -5.46
C GLU A 154 16.50 -5.32 -4.44
N PRO A 155 16.41 -5.75 -3.16
CA PRO A 155 15.78 -4.98 -2.11
C PRO A 155 16.56 -3.68 -1.86
N VAL A 156 15.91 -2.52 -1.98
CA VAL A 156 16.57 -1.20 -1.85
C VAL A 156 16.03 -0.31 -0.74
N LEU A 157 14.78 -0.54 -0.29
CA LEU A 157 14.15 0.34 0.69
C LEU A 157 13.08 -0.38 1.52
N ASP A 158 13.29 -0.40 2.83
CA ASP A 158 12.26 -0.78 3.80
C ASP A 158 11.48 0.44 4.29
N VAL A 159 10.16 0.34 4.27
CA VAL A 159 9.25 1.36 4.77
C VAL A 159 8.30 0.73 5.79
N THR A 160 8.28 1.28 7.00
CA THR A 160 7.32 0.90 8.04
C THR A 160 6.42 2.08 8.38
N TYR A 161 5.15 1.80 8.64
CA TYR A 161 4.18 2.79 9.11
C TYR A 161 3.00 2.11 9.80
N THR A 162 2.24 2.89 10.57
CA THR A 162 0.93 2.47 11.04
C THR A 162 -0.16 3.25 10.32
N GLN A 163 -1.32 2.63 10.15
CA GLN A 163 -2.44 3.22 9.42
C GLN A 163 -3.73 3.07 10.21
N TYR A 164 -4.48 4.16 10.23
CA TYR A 164 -5.90 4.20 10.55
C TYR A 164 -6.68 4.35 9.24
N ARG A 165 -7.87 3.75 9.15
CA ARG A 165 -8.74 3.89 7.97
C ARG A 165 -10.13 4.31 8.43
N SER A 166 -10.59 5.45 7.94
CA SER A 166 -11.99 5.87 8.06
C SER A 166 -12.69 5.78 6.71
N VAL A 167 -14.01 5.65 6.75
CA VAL A 167 -14.89 5.67 5.58
C VAL A 167 -16.11 6.53 5.89
N SER A 168 -16.54 7.31 4.92
CA SER A 168 -17.88 7.90 4.92
C SER A 168 -18.60 7.33 3.70
N VAL A 169 -19.78 6.77 3.91
CA VAL A 169 -20.68 6.41 2.82
C VAL A 169 -21.58 7.63 2.63
N VAL A 170 -21.44 8.30 1.49
CA VAL A 170 -22.35 9.37 1.05
C VAL A 170 -23.44 8.73 0.21
#